data_AF-A0A2K3N0V7-F1
#
_entry.id   AF-A0A2K3N0V7-F1
#
_cell.length_a   1.000
_cell.length_b   1.000
_cell.length_c   1.000
_cell.angle_alpha   90.00
_cell.angle_beta   90.00
_cell.angle_gamma   90.00
#
_symmetry.space_group_name_H-M   'P 1'
#
loop_
_entity.id
_entity.type
_entity.pdbx_description
1 polymer ?
#
loop_
_entity_poly.entity_id
_entity_poly.type
_entity_poly.pdbx_seq_one_letter_code
_entity_poly.pdbx_strand_id
1 'polypeptide(L)'
;MKIKWSKVFGDAAYREWKCYVASRNIDKKNYIKSRLDDSIAALYLSLENGKFWFPAQVYNRENGHAGFMLSCYDAQLCYDSRIDTFQARYSPNGRWTIEENIKWERLRVPPIDSPSHVLHISDCLDDLRPGDHVEIQWRRNKEFPYGWWYSIIGHLETCQEQGNHCQCHNKDTVILEFTQYTVGSRWRQTMINRKNHREQGNEIEGFYGGIRKLHSKEEITRWKKLWPTKTVE
;
A
#
# COMPACT_ATOMS: atom_id res chain seq x y z
N MET A 1 23.53 -5.72 -2.37
CA MET A 1 22.16 -5.28 -1.96
C MET A 1 21.06 -6.33 -2.22
N LYS A 2 21.20 -7.21 -3.23
CA LYS A 2 20.08 -7.74 -4.04
C LYS A 2 19.02 -8.67 -3.40
N ILE A 3 19.23 -9.31 -2.24
CA ILE A 3 18.23 -10.28 -1.71
C ILE A 3 17.50 -9.76 -0.47
N LYS A 4 18.21 -9.33 0.58
CA LYS A 4 17.59 -8.91 1.85
C LYS A 4 16.67 -7.69 1.65
N TRP A 5 17.22 -6.65 1.04
CA TRP A 5 16.56 -5.34 0.96
C TRP A 5 15.65 -5.16 -0.26
N SER A 6 15.77 -6.00 -1.29
CA SER A 6 15.04 -5.82 -2.57
C SER A 6 13.53 -5.94 -2.46
N LYS A 7 13.01 -6.53 -1.38
CA LYS A 7 11.57 -6.65 -1.12
C LYS A 7 10.93 -5.40 -0.52
N VAL A 8 11.74 -4.47 0.02
CA VAL A 8 11.27 -3.30 0.78
C VAL A 8 11.91 -1.99 0.33
N PHE A 9 13.11 -2.05 -0.25
CA PHE A 9 13.87 -0.90 -0.72
C PHE A 9 13.83 -0.82 -2.25
N GLY A 10 13.12 0.18 -2.78
CA GLY A 10 12.97 0.43 -4.22
C GLY A 10 13.52 1.77 -4.68
N ASP A 11 13.13 2.18 -5.89
CA ASP A 11 13.66 3.38 -6.55
C ASP A 11 13.38 4.67 -5.77
N ALA A 12 12.18 4.80 -5.19
CA ALA A 12 11.83 5.93 -4.34
C ALA A 12 12.77 6.07 -3.14
N ALA A 13 13.05 4.95 -2.47
CA ALA A 13 13.98 4.91 -1.35
C ALA A 13 15.42 5.21 -1.76
N TYR A 14 15.82 4.73 -2.93
CA TYR A 14 17.15 5.03 -3.46
C TYR A 14 17.33 6.51 -3.83
N ARG A 15 16.30 7.16 -4.37
CA ARG A 15 16.31 8.61 -4.62
C ARG A 15 16.37 9.40 -3.32
N GLU A 16 15.59 9.01 -2.31
CA GLU A 16 15.63 9.66 -0.99
C GLU A 16 17.01 9.52 -0.33
N TRP A 17 17.68 8.37 -0.48
CA TRP A 17 19.06 8.19 -0.02
C TRP A 17 20.02 9.18 -0.66
N LYS A 18 19.94 9.37 -1.98
CA LYS A 18 20.80 10.36 -2.68
C LYS A 18 20.59 11.77 -2.14
N CYS A 19 19.35 12.16 -1.89
CA CYS A 19 19.02 13.44 -1.29
C CYS A 19 19.58 13.56 0.14
N TYR A 20 19.46 12.51 0.96
CA TYR A 20 20.00 12.46 2.31
C TYR A 20 21.53 12.63 2.35
N VAL A 21 22.25 11.96 1.44
CA VAL A 21 23.71 12.11 1.34
C VAL A 21 24.09 13.51 0.88
N ALA A 22 23.37 14.07 -0.09
CA ALA A 22 23.61 15.41 -0.60
C ALA A 22 23.42 16.49 0.47
N SER A 23 22.32 16.44 1.24
CA SER A 23 22.02 17.43 2.28
C SER A 23 23.09 17.45 3.38
N ARG A 24 23.50 16.28 3.88
CA ARG A 24 24.54 16.19 4.89
C ARG A 24 25.93 16.60 4.42
N ASN A 25 26.18 16.53 3.11
CA ASN A 25 27.42 17.03 2.52
C ASN A 25 27.42 18.56 2.40
N ILE A 26 26.25 19.20 2.30
CA ILE A 26 26.11 20.66 2.35
C ILE A 26 26.36 21.17 3.77
N ASP A 27 25.75 20.55 4.78
CA ASP A 27 25.93 20.93 6.20
C ASP A 27 27.40 20.87 6.65
N LYS A 28 28.18 19.95 6.05
CA LYS A 28 29.60 19.76 6.34
C LYS A 28 30.53 20.73 5.60
N LYS A 29 30.06 21.55 4.65
CA LYS A 29 30.95 22.52 3.97
C LYS A 29 31.51 23.60 4.90
N ASN A 30 30.98 23.75 6.12
CA ASN A 30 31.44 24.71 7.12
C ASN A 30 32.51 24.18 8.10
N TYR A 31 32.82 22.87 8.08
CA TYR A 31 33.89 22.29 8.91
C TYR A 31 34.59 21.19 8.12
N ILE A 32 35.93 21.21 8.04
CA ILE A 32 36.75 20.21 7.33
C ILE A 32 36.52 18.82 7.94
N LYS A 33 35.46 18.12 7.52
CA LYS A 33 35.16 16.74 7.93
C LYS A 33 34.52 16.00 6.76
N SER A 34 34.98 14.76 6.57
CA SER A 34 34.77 13.92 5.40
C SER A 34 33.34 13.96 4.80
N ARG A 35 33.31 14.11 3.47
CA ARG A 35 32.14 13.87 2.62
C ARG A 35 31.57 12.49 2.94
N LEU A 36 30.27 12.40 3.18
CA LEU A 36 29.58 11.11 3.24
C LEU A 36 29.73 10.44 1.89
N ASP A 37 30.24 9.21 1.94
CA ASP A 37 30.34 8.29 0.82
C ASP A 37 28.93 7.96 0.28
N ASP A 38 28.73 8.13 -1.02
CA ASP A 38 27.48 7.79 -1.72
C ASP A 38 27.48 6.37 -2.28
N SER A 39 28.52 5.58 -1.95
CA SER A 39 28.64 4.19 -2.36
C SER A 39 27.47 3.32 -1.87
N ILE A 40 27.27 2.22 -2.59
CA ILE A 40 26.32 1.15 -2.22
C ILE A 40 26.66 0.54 -0.85
N ALA A 41 27.93 0.51 -0.46
CA ALA A 41 28.37 0.02 0.84
C ALA A 41 27.94 0.98 1.96
N ALA A 42 28.08 2.29 1.75
CA ALA A 42 27.63 3.31 2.69
C ALA A 42 26.10 3.27 2.88
N LEU A 43 25.34 3.10 1.80
CA LEU A 43 23.88 2.88 1.86
C LEU A 43 23.55 1.64 2.71
N TYR A 44 24.16 0.48 2.42
CA TYR A 44 23.91 -0.75 3.18
C TYR A 44 24.21 -0.55 4.67
N LEU A 45 25.35 0.05 4.99
CA LEU A 45 25.72 0.33 6.36
C LEU A 45 24.70 1.25 7.04
N SER A 46 24.18 2.28 6.35
CA SER A 46 23.17 3.21 6.87
C SER A 46 21.81 2.56 7.15
N LEU A 47 21.44 1.56 6.35
CA LEU A 47 20.24 0.76 6.55
C LEU A 47 20.43 -0.19 7.74
N GLU A 48 21.52 -0.96 7.75
CA GLU A 48 21.79 -1.95 8.82
C GLU A 48 21.96 -1.29 10.20
N ASN A 49 22.42 -0.05 10.28
CA ASN A 49 22.59 0.65 11.56
C ASN A 49 21.42 1.59 11.93
N GLY A 50 20.33 1.60 11.16
CA GLY A 50 19.14 2.41 11.46
C GLY A 50 19.36 3.93 11.39
N LYS A 51 20.37 4.40 10.62
CA LYS A 51 20.62 5.85 10.46
C LYS A 51 19.80 6.49 9.36
N PHE A 52 19.25 5.69 8.46
CA PHE A 52 18.49 6.15 7.31
C PHE A 52 17.03 5.70 7.42
N TRP A 53 16.13 6.68 7.43
CA TRP A 53 14.70 6.47 7.25
C TRP A 53 14.41 6.46 5.76
N PHE A 54 13.58 5.52 5.30
CA PHE A 54 13.30 5.38 3.88
C PHE A 54 11.82 5.05 3.61
N PRO A 55 11.28 5.45 2.45
CA PRO A 55 9.90 5.26 2.08
C PRO A 55 9.66 3.81 1.68
N ALA A 56 8.63 3.21 2.26
CA ALA A 56 8.10 1.92 1.86
C ALA A 56 6.61 1.84 2.23
N GLN A 57 5.99 0.67 2.03
CA GLN A 57 4.62 0.44 2.46
C GLN A 57 4.52 -0.65 3.52
N VAL A 58 3.59 -0.44 4.46
CA VAL A 58 3.27 -1.35 5.56
C VAL A 58 1.87 -1.90 5.40
N TYR A 59 1.75 -3.23 5.37
CA TYR A 59 0.48 -3.94 5.39
C TYR A 59 -0.15 -3.95 6.79
N ASN A 60 -1.49 -3.92 6.84
CA ASN A 60 -2.32 -4.02 8.04
C ASN A 60 -1.82 -3.09 9.15
N ARG A 61 -1.77 -1.78 8.88
CA ARG A 61 -1.43 -0.76 9.88
C ARG A 61 -2.26 -1.00 11.16
N GLU A 62 -1.64 -0.80 12.33
CA GLU A 62 -2.28 -1.06 13.64
C GLU A 62 -2.66 -2.55 13.87
N ASN A 63 -1.87 -3.47 13.30
CA ASN A 63 -1.83 -4.91 13.60
C ASN A 63 -3.17 -5.56 14.00
N GLY A 64 -4.11 -5.63 13.06
CA GLY A 64 -5.37 -6.35 13.26
C GLY A 64 -6.51 -5.51 13.85
N HIS A 65 -6.37 -4.19 13.92
CA HIS A 65 -7.54 -3.33 14.10
C HIS A 65 -8.49 -3.49 12.89
N ALA A 66 -9.74 -3.84 13.18
CA ALA A 66 -10.81 -4.14 12.23
C ALA A 66 -10.89 -3.19 11.03
N GLY A 67 -10.73 -1.88 11.27
CA GLY A 67 -10.84 -0.85 10.24
C GLY A 67 -9.69 -0.81 9.21
N PHE A 68 -8.55 -1.45 9.50
CA PHE A 68 -7.35 -1.41 8.65
C PHE A 68 -6.97 -2.78 8.07
N MET A 69 -7.88 -3.75 8.17
CA MET A 69 -7.59 -5.11 7.70
C MET A 69 -7.57 -5.19 6.18
N LEU A 70 -6.58 -5.90 5.67
CA LEU A 70 -6.26 -5.99 4.25
C LEU A 70 -5.99 -4.61 3.61
N SER A 71 -5.36 -3.72 4.37
CA SER A 71 -4.91 -2.40 3.91
C SER A 71 -3.38 -2.30 3.82
N CYS A 72 -2.86 -1.34 3.06
CA CYS A 72 -1.44 -1.06 2.93
C CYS A 72 -1.20 0.45 2.79
N TYR A 73 -0.25 0.99 3.57
CA TYR A 73 0.00 2.44 3.66
C TYR A 73 1.46 2.80 3.49
N ASP A 74 1.70 3.96 2.89
CA ASP A 74 3.02 4.58 2.85
C ASP A 74 3.50 4.93 4.26
N ALA A 75 4.77 4.63 4.53
CA ALA A 75 5.45 4.96 5.77
C ALA A 75 6.92 5.27 5.52
N GLN A 76 7.50 6.04 6.44
CA GLN A 76 8.95 6.12 6.57
C GLN A 76 9.41 5.02 7.52
N LEU A 77 10.30 4.14 7.07
CA LEU A 77 10.79 2.99 7.81
C LEU A 77 12.22 3.19 8.28
N CYS A 78 12.52 2.68 9.47
CA CYS A 78 13.86 2.54 9.99
C CYS A 78 14.06 1.13 10.52
N TYR A 79 15.18 0.51 10.18
CA TYR A 79 15.49 -0.86 10.57
C TYR A 79 16.25 -0.91 11.90
N ASP A 80 15.87 -1.84 12.77
CA ASP A 80 16.59 -2.20 13.98
C ASP A 80 17.20 -3.60 13.82
N SER A 81 18.51 -3.64 13.58
CA SER A 81 19.25 -4.89 13.40
C SER A 81 19.37 -5.74 14.66
N ARG A 82 19.10 -5.18 15.86
CA ARG A 82 19.24 -5.91 17.12
C ARG A 82 18.13 -6.93 17.33
N ILE A 83 16.94 -6.63 16.81
CA ILE A 83 15.73 -7.44 16.95
C ILE A 83 15.13 -7.87 15.61
N ASP A 84 15.80 -7.51 14.50
CA ASP A 84 15.38 -7.78 13.12
C ASP A 84 13.95 -7.32 12.84
N THR A 85 13.66 -6.06 13.16
CA THR A 85 12.36 -5.42 12.93
C THR A 85 12.51 -4.00 12.42
N PHE A 86 11.38 -3.37 12.10
CA PHE A 86 11.29 -1.99 11.66
C PHE A 86 10.44 -1.16 12.59
N GLN A 87 10.78 0.13 12.65
CA GLN A 87 9.89 1.19 13.10
C GLN A 87 9.30 1.88 11.87
N ALA A 88 8.00 2.12 11.86
CA ALA A 88 7.32 2.92 10.86
C ALA A 88 6.85 4.24 11.45
N ARG A 89 7.00 5.29 10.65
CA ARG A 89 6.45 6.62 10.90
C ARG A 89 5.43 6.95 9.84
N TYR A 90 4.22 7.25 10.26
CA TYR A 90 3.14 7.72 9.40
C TYR A 90 2.84 9.18 9.72
N SER A 91 2.66 10.02 8.70
CA SER A 91 2.22 11.42 8.86
C SER A 91 0.99 11.70 8.00
N PRO A 92 -0.18 11.15 8.35
CA PRO A 92 -1.38 11.33 7.56
C PRO A 92 -1.88 12.79 7.53
N ASN A 93 -1.57 13.59 8.55
CA ASN A 93 -2.01 14.98 8.67
C ASN A 93 -0.98 15.88 9.38
N GLY A 94 0.31 15.60 9.19
CA GLY A 94 1.39 16.30 9.90
C GLY A 94 1.64 15.82 11.33
N ARG A 95 0.75 14.98 11.90
CA ARG A 95 0.99 14.29 13.17
C ARG A 95 1.65 12.94 12.91
N TRP A 96 2.82 12.75 13.53
CA TRP A 96 3.54 11.49 13.45
C TRP A 96 2.94 10.45 14.38
N THR A 97 2.59 9.29 13.83
CA THR A 97 2.36 8.07 14.60
C THR A 97 3.49 7.09 14.35
N ILE A 98 3.92 6.41 15.40
CA ILE A 98 5.01 5.43 15.35
C ILE A 98 4.41 4.05 15.61
N GLU A 99 4.77 3.10 14.75
CA GLU A 99 4.52 1.67 14.97
C GLU A 99 5.87 0.96 15.04
N GLU A 100 6.08 0.17 16.09
CA GLU A 100 7.33 -0.54 16.32
C GLU A 100 7.18 -2.04 16.03
N ASN A 101 8.30 -2.76 16.00
CA ASN A 101 8.35 -4.22 15.88
C ASN A 101 7.73 -4.77 14.58
N ILE A 102 7.74 -3.99 13.50
CA ILE A 102 7.20 -4.42 12.21
C ILE A 102 8.15 -5.44 11.57
N LYS A 103 7.59 -6.56 11.15
CA LYS A 103 8.33 -7.67 10.54
C LYS A 103 8.38 -7.55 9.02
N TRP A 104 9.40 -8.15 8.41
CA TRP A 104 9.66 -8.10 6.97
C TRP A 104 8.46 -8.51 6.10
N GLU A 105 7.67 -9.49 6.54
CA GLU A 105 6.48 -9.99 5.84
C GLU A 105 5.35 -8.96 5.71
N ARG A 106 5.34 -7.93 6.57
CA ARG A 106 4.38 -6.83 6.53
C ARG A 106 4.85 -5.66 5.67
N LEU A 107 5.98 -5.78 4.98
CA LEU A 107 6.55 -4.70 4.21
C LEU A 107 6.53 -5.01 2.72
N ARG A 108 6.40 -3.96 1.90
CA ARG A 108 6.66 -4.01 0.47
C ARG A 108 7.28 -2.71 -0.04
N VAL A 109 7.95 -2.80 -1.18
CA VAL A 109 8.21 -1.63 -2.03
C VAL A 109 6.86 -1.04 -2.47
N PRO A 110 6.68 0.29 -2.48
CA PRO A 110 5.48 0.91 -3.03
C PRO A 110 5.29 0.45 -4.48
N PRO A 111 4.12 -0.09 -4.87
CA PRO A 111 3.90 -0.64 -6.20
C PRO A 111 3.82 0.46 -7.27
N ILE A 112 3.54 1.70 -6.86
CA ILE A 112 3.37 2.85 -7.71
C ILE A 112 4.16 4.00 -7.08
N ASP A 113 4.92 4.68 -7.92
CA ASP A 113 5.77 5.82 -7.55
C ASP A 113 4.99 7.13 -7.68
N SER A 114 3.91 7.26 -6.91
CA SER A 114 3.02 8.43 -6.90
C SER A 114 2.87 8.98 -5.48
N PRO A 115 2.68 10.29 -5.30
CA PRO A 115 2.40 10.86 -3.98
C PRO A 115 1.12 10.28 -3.37
N SER A 116 1.13 10.08 -2.05
CA SER A 116 0.05 9.41 -1.32
C SER A 116 -1.29 10.14 -1.31
N HIS A 117 -1.32 11.46 -1.61
CA HIS A 117 -2.55 12.26 -1.76
C HIS A 117 -3.08 12.30 -3.20
N VAL A 118 -2.40 11.68 -4.16
CA VAL A 118 -2.79 11.67 -5.56
C VAL A 118 -3.60 10.41 -5.87
N LEU A 119 -4.77 10.62 -6.49
CA LEU A 119 -5.61 9.53 -6.97
C LEU A 119 -4.88 8.82 -8.11
N HIS A 120 -4.74 7.50 -8.01
CA HIS A 120 -4.20 6.66 -9.06
C HIS A 120 -5.17 6.62 -10.24
N ILE A 121 -4.63 6.80 -11.45
CA ILE A 121 -5.37 6.70 -12.70
C ILE A 121 -5.46 5.22 -13.07
N SER A 122 -6.65 4.65 -12.91
CA SER A 122 -6.92 3.25 -13.20
C SER A 122 -6.92 3.00 -14.71
N ASP A 123 -5.95 2.25 -15.20
CA ASP A 123 -5.82 1.84 -16.62
C ASP A 123 -6.41 0.44 -16.90
N CYS A 124 -6.84 -0.27 -15.86
CA CYS A 124 -7.24 -1.68 -15.94
C CYS A 124 -8.75 -1.93 -15.89
N LEU A 125 -9.58 -0.87 -15.83
CA LEU A 125 -11.02 -0.99 -15.50
C LEU A 125 -11.81 -1.81 -16.53
N ASP A 126 -11.48 -1.65 -17.82
CA ASP A 126 -12.16 -2.38 -18.90
C ASP A 126 -11.84 -3.88 -18.88
N ASP A 127 -10.66 -4.25 -18.37
CA ASP A 127 -10.19 -5.64 -18.30
C ASP A 127 -10.61 -6.38 -17.02
N LEU A 128 -11.35 -5.71 -16.13
CA LEU A 128 -11.81 -6.32 -14.87
C LEU A 128 -12.89 -7.38 -15.14
N ARG A 129 -12.65 -8.56 -14.58
CA ARG A 129 -13.51 -9.75 -14.63
C ARG A 129 -13.75 -10.28 -13.22
N PRO A 130 -14.91 -10.90 -12.96
CA PRO A 130 -15.14 -11.61 -11.70
C PRO A 130 -14.00 -12.58 -11.37
N GLY A 131 -13.57 -12.58 -10.10
CA GLY A 131 -12.43 -13.34 -9.60
C GLY A 131 -11.07 -12.63 -9.72
N ASP A 132 -10.98 -11.51 -10.44
CA ASP A 132 -9.75 -10.71 -10.47
C ASP A 132 -9.44 -10.13 -9.10
N HIS A 133 -8.15 -10.07 -8.78
CA HIS A 133 -7.64 -9.47 -7.55
C HIS A 133 -7.23 -8.02 -7.81
N VAL A 134 -7.65 -7.10 -6.97
CA VAL A 134 -7.38 -5.66 -7.13
C VAL A 134 -6.98 -5.02 -5.81
N GLU A 135 -6.36 -3.86 -5.91
CA GLU A 135 -6.31 -2.90 -4.82
C GLU A 135 -7.04 -1.63 -5.21
N ILE A 136 -7.80 -1.07 -4.27
CA ILE A 136 -8.47 0.23 -4.41
C ILE A 136 -7.92 1.22 -3.38
N GLN A 137 -7.69 2.45 -3.82
CA GLN A 137 -7.35 3.56 -2.94
C GLN A 137 -8.57 3.97 -2.12
N TRP A 138 -8.38 4.14 -0.81
CA TRP A 138 -9.36 4.73 0.09
C TRP A 138 -8.68 5.73 1.03
N ARG A 139 -9.37 6.81 1.37
CA ARG A 139 -8.97 7.79 2.40
C ARG A 139 -10.17 8.24 3.21
N ARG A 140 -9.93 8.59 4.48
CA ARG A 140 -10.99 9.05 5.39
C ARG A 140 -11.62 10.37 4.95
N ASN A 141 -10.79 11.33 4.57
CA ASN A 141 -11.20 12.63 4.04
C ASN A 141 -10.05 13.23 3.22
N LYS A 142 -10.24 14.43 2.65
CA LYS A 142 -9.27 15.06 1.74
C LYS A 142 -7.94 15.46 2.37
N GLU A 143 -7.87 15.59 3.70
CA GLU A 143 -6.62 15.89 4.42
C GLU A 143 -5.73 14.65 4.55
N PHE A 144 -6.33 13.46 4.57
CA PHE A 144 -5.62 12.19 4.75
C PHE A 144 -5.13 11.63 3.41
N PRO A 145 -3.96 10.97 3.39
CA PRO A 145 -3.49 10.25 2.22
C PRO A 145 -4.36 9.02 1.95
N TYR A 146 -4.31 8.53 0.71
CA TYR A 146 -4.86 7.23 0.37
C TYR A 146 -4.02 6.10 0.96
N GLY A 147 -4.69 5.07 1.45
CA GLY A 147 -4.14 3.72 1.58
C GLY A 147 -4.71 2.81 0.50
N TRP A 148 -4.13 1.62 0.35
CA TRP A 148 -4.58 0.61 -0.60
C TRP A 148 -5.33 -0.52 0.11
N TRP A 149 -6.55 -0.82 -0.31
CA TRP A 149 -7.36 -1.93 0.20
C TRP A 149 -7.46 -3.02 -0.83
N TYR A 150 -7.19 -4.25 -0.39
CA TYR A 150 -7.34 -5.41 -1.23
C TYR A 150 -8.81 -5.81 -1.37
N SER A 151 -9.21 -6.15 -2.59
CA SER A 151 -10.55 -6.62 -2.95
C SER A 151 -10.49 -7.66 -4.07
N ILE A 152 -11.58 -8.39 -4.23
CA ILE A 152 -11.80 -9.32 -5.34
C ILE A 152 -12.99 -8.79 -6.15
N ILE A 153 -12.90 -8.86 -7.48
CA ILE A 153 -14.03 -8.50 -8.33
C ILE A 153 -15.12 -9.56 -8.18
N GLY A 154 -16.30 -9.12 -7.74
CA GLY A 154 -17.47 -9.97 -7.55
C GLY A 154 -18.33 -10.10 -8.81
N HIS A 155 -19.34 -10.95 -8.72
CA HIS A 155 -20.42 -11.02 -9.71
C HIS A 155 -21.50 -9.97 -9.40
N LEU A 156 -22.23 -9.52 -10.44
CA LEU A 156 -23.45 -8.74 -10.24
C LEU A 156 -24.52 -9.62 -9.59
N GLU A 157 -25.38 -9.03 -8.76
CA GLU A 157 -26.49 -9.75 -8.11
C GLU A 157 -27.44 -10.42 -9.11
N THR A 158 -27.60 -9.83 -10.30
CA THR A 158 -28.43 -10.40 -11.39
C THR A 158 -27.74 -11.54 -12.14
N CYS A 159 -26.48 -11.85 -11.83
CA CYS A 159 -25.75 -12.93 -12.47
C CYS A 159 -26.18 -14.25 -11.86
N GLN A 160 -26.65 -15.19 -12.68
CA GLN A 160 -27.16 -16.49 -12.19
C GLN A 160 -26.05 -17.47 -11.75
N GLU A 161 -24.82 -16.99 -11.51
CA GLU A 161 -23.64 -17.76 -11.05
C GLU A 161 -23.36 -19.11 -11.75
N GLN A 162 -23.94 -19.37 -12.92
CA GLN A 162 -23.83 -20.65 -13.62
C GLN A 162 -22.59 -20.66 -14.53
N GLY A 163 -21.43 -20.91 -13.91
CA GLY A 163 -20.19 -21.31 -14.58
C GLY A 163 -19.48 -20.22 -15.39
N ASN A 164 -18.62 -20.65 -16.33
CA ASN A 164 -17.72 -19.80 -17.13
C ASN A 164 -18.43 -18.85 -18.12
N HIS A 165 -19.77 -18.78 -18.12
CA HIS A 165 -20.56 -18.04 -19.11
C HIS A 165 -21.06 -16.67 -18.61
N CYS A 166 -20.56 -16.18 -17.47
CA CYS A 166 -20.99 -14.88 -16.95
C CYS A 166 -20.63 -13.73 -17.91
N GLN A 167 -21.56 -12.77 -18.04
CA GLN A 167 -21.39 -11.57 -18.89
C GLN A 167 -21.10 -10.32 -18.06
N CYS A 168 -20.72 -10.47 -16.79
CA CYS A 168 -20.45 -9.34 -15.89
C CYS A 168 -19.30 -8.45 -16.40
N HIS A 169 -18.32 -9.04 -17.10
CA HIS A 169 -17.22 -8.29 -17.72
C HIS A 169 -17.68 -7.32 -18.82
N ASN A 170 -18.84 -7.56 -19.43
CA ASN A 170 -19.42 -6.70 -20.47
C ASN A 170 -20.35 -5.62 -19.91
N LYS A 171 -20.53 -5.57 -18.58
CA LYS A 171 -21.35 -4.57 -17.90
C LYS A 171 -20.50 -3.43 -17.40
N ASP A 172 -21.04 -2.22 -17.50
CA ASP A 172 -20.36 -1.01 -17.04
C ASP A 172 -20.15 -1.03 -15.52
N THR A 173 -21.09 -1.61 -14.78
CA THR A 173 -21.00 -1.80 -13.33
C THR A 173 -20.08 -2.95 -12.97
N VAL A 174 -19.14 -2.69 -12.05
CA VAL A 174 -18.22 -3.67 -11.48
C VAL A 174 -18.41 -3.71 -9.96
N ILE A 175 -18.51 -4.91 -9.39
CA ILE A 175 -18.63 -5.13 -7.95
C ILE A 175 -17.23 -5.40 -7.38
N LEU A 176 -16.84 -4.63 -6.37
CA LEU A 176 -15.68 -4.91 -5.54
C LEU A 176 -16.17 -5.57 -4.26
N GLU A 177 -15.64 -6.75 -3.96
CA GLU A 177 -15.99 -7.52 -2.79
C GLU A 177 -14.82 -7.54 -1.79
N PHE A 178 -15.14 -7.22 -0.54
CA PHE A 178 -14.23 -7.18 0.60
C PHE A 178 -14.59 -8.32 1.54
N THR A 179 -14.14 -9.51 1.16
CA THR A 179 -14.56 -10.75 1.78
C THR A 179 -14.11 -10.94 3.24
N GLN A 180 -13.30 -10.01 3.77
CA GLN A 180 -12.95 -9.91 5.18
C GLN A 180 -14.11 -9.45 6.08
N TYR A 181 -15.11 -8.74 5.54
CA TYR A 181 -16.28 -8.28 6.29
C TYR A 181 -17.41 -9.31 6.26
N THR A 182 -18.29 -9.34 7.26
CA THR A 182 -19.43 -10.26 7.31
C THR A 182 -20.46 -10.00 6.21
N VAL A 183 -21.25 -11.02 5.87
CA VAL A 183 -22.39 -10.89 4.96
C VAL A 183 -23.41 -9.95 5.62
N GLY A 184 -23.77 -8.87 4.92
CA GLY A 184 -24.65 -7.81 5.44
C GLY A 184 -23.91 -6.56 5.97
N SER A 185 -22.59 -6.62 6.13
CA SER A 185 -21.81 -5.42 6.46
C SER A 185 -21.82 -4.44 5.28
N ARG A 186 -22.05 -3.15 5.55
CA ARG A 186 -22.01 -2.09 4.52
C ARG A 186 -20.66 -1.97 3.82
N TRP A 187 -19.59 -2.48 4.45
CA TRP A 187 -18.23 -2.45 3.91
C TRP A 187 -17.91 -3.67 3.05
N ARG A 188 -18.82 -4.65 2.97
CA ARG A 188 -18.60 -5.92 2.25
C ARG A 188 -18.50 -5.73 0.74
N GLN A 189 -19.27 -4.80 0.18
CA GLN A 189 -19.33 -4.59 -1.27
C GLN A 189 -19.40 -3.10 -1.60
N THR A 190 -18.76 -2.72 -2.70
CA THR A 190 -18.99 -1.43 -3.34
C THR A 190 -19.11 -1.62 -4.86
N MET A 191 -19.78 -0.67 -5.51
CA MET A 191 -20.00 -0.70 -6.96
C MET A 191 -19.28 0.47 -7.61
N ILE A 192 -18.61 0.20 -8.72
CA ILE A 192 -17.99 1.24 -9.55
C ILE A 192 -18.50 1.13 -10.98
N ASN A 193 -18.36 2.21 -11.75
CA ASN A 193 -18.67 2.23 -13.18
C ASN A 193 -17.38 2.34 -13.99
N ARG A 194 -17.02 1.33 -14.79
CA ARG A 194 -15.73 1.28 -15.50
C ARG A 194 -15.53 2.39 -16.54
N LYS A 195 -16.59 2.96 -17.11
CA LYS A 195 -16.51 3.99 -18.18
C LYS A 195 -16.24 5.41 -17.68
N ASN A 196 -16.76 5.75 -16.50
CA ASN A 196 -16.72 7.11 -15.96
C ASN A 196 -16.19 7.14 -14.51
N HIS A 197 -15.32 6.19 -14.16
CA HIS A 197 -14.85 6.05 -12.79
C HIS A 197 -13.98 7.24 -12.39
N ARG A 198 -14.28 7.79 -11.22
CA ARG A 198 -13.52 8.86 -10.56
C ARG A 198 -13.51 8.59 -9.05
N GLU A 199 -12.89 9.47 -8.28
CA GLU A 199 -13.07 9.42 -6.83
C GLU A 199 -14.57 9.53 -6.47
N GLN A 200 -15.04 8.60 -5.66
CA GLN A 200 -16.39 8.49 -5.14
C GLN A 200 -16.34 8.49 -3.61
N GLY A 201 -17.51 8.58 -2.96
CA GLY A 201 -17.63 8.55 -1.50
C GLY A 201 -17.98 9.92 -0.90
N ASN A 202 -17.88 10.00 0.42
CA ASN A 202 -18.34 11.14 1.22
C ASN A 202 -17.60 11.19 2.58
N GLU A 203 -17.84 12.23 3.37
CA GLU A 203 -17.16 12.42 4.67
C GLU A 203 -17.53 11.37 5.74
N ILE A 204 -18.61 10.60 5.54
CA ILE A 204 -19.07 9.56 6.48
C ILE A 204 -18.37 8.24 6.17
N GLU A 205 -18.31 7.87 4.89
CA GLU A 205 -17.79 6.57 4.42
C GLU A 205 -16.33 6.63 3.96
N GLY A 206 -15.79 7.83 3.84
CA GLY A 206 -14.52 8.09 3.18
C GLY A 206 -14.65 8.16 1.67
N PHE A 207 -13.52 8.42 1.03
CA PHE A 207 -13.42 8.57 -0.42
C PHE A 207 -12.56 7.46 -1.01
N TYR A 208 -12.97 6.91 -2.14
CA TYR A 208 -12.27 5.84 -2.83
C TYR A 208 -12.29 6.01 -4.35
N GLY A 209 -11.31 5.43 -5.06
CA GLY A 209 -11.36 5.52 -6.51
C GLY A 209 -10.24 4.80 -7.26
N GLY A 210 -8.99 5.17 -7.02
CA GLY A 210 -7.87 4.64 -7.81
C GLY A 210 -7.76 3.12 -7.66
N ILE A 211 -7.77 2.38 -8.76
CA ILE A 211 -7.79 0.92 -8.77
C ILE A 211 -6.63 0.40 -9.60
N ARG A 212 -5.92 -0.58 -9.06
CA ARG A 212 -4.92 -1.35 -9.78
C ARG A 212 -5.26 -2.83 -9.74
N LYS A 213 -5.05 -3.52 -10.86
CA LYS A 213 -5.19 -4.97 -10.94
C LYS A 213 -3.91 -5.66 -10.46
N LEU A 214 -4.06 -6.70 -9.66
CA LEU A 214 -2.95 -7.52 -9.17
C LEU A 214 -2.72 -8.69 -10.13
N HIS A 215 -1.58 -8.67 -10.82
CA HIS A 215 -1.19 -9.73 -11.74
C HIS A 215 -0.22 -10.75 -11.10
N SER A 216 0.57 -10.31 -10.12
CA SER A 216 1.58 -11.16 -9.47
C SER A 216 0.92 -12.16 -8.51
N LYS A 217 1.22 -13.45 -8.71
CA LYS A 217 0.83 -14.51 -7.79
C LYS A 217 1.46 -14.32 -6.41
N GLU A 218 2.65 -13.74 -6.35
CA GLU A 218 3.36 -13.43 -5.11
C GLU A 218 2.65 -12.35 -4.30
N GLU A 219 2.21 -11.25 -4.94
CA GLU A 219 1.41 -10.20 -4.28
C GLU A 219 0.08 -10.75 -3.76
N ILE A 220 -0.64 -11.50 -4.59
CA ILE A 220 -1.93 -12.12 -4.20
C ILE A 220 -1.72 -13.09 -3.04
N THR A 221 -0.70 -13.94 -3.10
CA THR A 221 -0.36 -14.86 -2.01
C THR A 221 -0.02 -14.13 -0.73
N ARG A 222 0.66 -12.97 -0.81
CA ARG A 222 0.96 -12.15 0.37
C ARG A 222 -0.31 -11.62 1.01
N TRP A 223 -1.26 -11.09 0.23
CA TRP A 223 -2.56 -10.67 0.76
C TRP A 223 -3.33 -11.81 1.42
N LYS A 224 -3.35 -12.99 0.79
CA LYS A 224 -4.00 -14.19 1.35
C LYS A 224 -3.36 -14.64 2.68
N LYS A 225 -2.06 -14.44 2.87
CA LYS A 225 -1.38 -14.73 4.16
C LYS A 225 -1.72 -13.74 5.27
N LEU A 226 -2.10 -12.52 4.88
CA LEU A 226 -2.50 -11.44 5.80
C LEU A 226 -4.00 -11.47 6.12
N TRP A 227 -4.70 -12.50 5.64
CA TRP A 227 -6.14 -12.62 5.83
C TRP A 227 -6.49 -12.76 7.32
N PRO A 228 -7.58 -12.14 7.78
CA PRO A 228 -8.13 -12.42 9.09
C PRO A 228 -8.30 -13.91 9.39
N THR A 229 -8.04 -14.31 10.62
CA THR A 229 -8.52 -15.60 11.13
C THR A 229 -9.99 -15.56 11.55
N LYS A 230 -10.58 -14.37 11.71
CA LYS A 230 -12.01 -14.13 12.02
C LYS A 230 -12.57 -13.02 11.15
N THR A 231 -13.79 -13.20 10.65
CA THR A 231 -14.52 -12.15 9.91
C THR A 231 -14.78 -10.94 10.80
N VAL A 232 -14.66 -9.75 10.21
CA VAL A 232 -14.88 -8.46 10.88
C VAL A 232 -16.33 -8.04 10.67
N GLU A 233 -16.98 -7.56 11.73
CA GLU A 233 -18.33 -6.96 11.65
C GLU A 233 -18.31 -5.59 10.97
#